data_AF-A0A976PIQ6-F1
#
_entry.id   AF-A0A976PIQ6-F1
#
_cell.length_a   1.000
_cell.length_b   1.000
_cell.length_c   1.000
_cell.angle_alpha   90.00
_cell.angle_beta   90.00
_cell.angle_gamma   90.00
#
_symmetry.space_group_name_H-M   'P 1'
#
loop_
_entity.id
_entity.type
_entity.pdbx_description
1 polymer ?
#
loop_
_entity_poly.entity_id
_entity_poly.type
_entity_poly.pdbx_seq_one_letter_code
_entity_poly.pdbx_strand_id
1 'polypeptide(L)'
;MMGIHADGRFLWKRIGGGGRVVFETFTSPLLVFDLPLFGGNPTLKERLSFTRLVEKPEIWASKGRFVFLPVFLFLAFVAPLLQNLTLIDGLVVSFSTEKKEKIGQNTNFDSFKYHPSNRFKLNSFTSLQNQRFVLLPSFQITKKNNKQRINPFLIIYDTKNGADGEFRITGKVDLLDILDRARKGNPLFKARYKELYQTLNEDRKIYDKKPYRQEYGKKFLISKLVTDEVESLIQSSFELSLSKLPSHVLDNGPFIRGYVDLRNSLLTIPTKGQVPEVDIVKMGSTEFLRFKQVFDNPPEGQRAYQETLLPLTTNNALIYTFNWGKGMQDALSRKEFRESFFGVVDWYFDYSDVFTFPETIEDMKPLHILDFFTKNDLTKKERDRLEEYIYHYYFKLGRDSLQRNDDKLRNFIISSLNRLFLIARLKNSKENYYSTNFFNLVTGLKKSLMNKSNQYFNF
;
A
#
# COMPACT_ATOMS: atom_id res chain seq x y z
N MET A 1 -4.24 -46.90 8.95
CA MET A 1 -5.24 -47.88 9.41
C MET A 1 -4.52 -49.06 10.05
N MET A 2 -4.20 -48.98 11.34
CA MET A 2 -3.76 -50.15 12.12
C MET A 2 -5.01 -50.75 12.82
N GLY A 3 -5.14 -52.07 12.85
CA GLY A 3 -6.18 -52.77 13.64
C GLY A 3 -7.56 -52.99 12.97
N ILE A 4 -7.75 -52.57 11.72
CA ILE A 4 -9.01 -52.76 10.97
C ILE A 4 -8.92 -54.02 10.11
N HIS A 5 -9.83 -54.97 10.30
CA HIS A 5 -9.89 -56.20 9.49
C HIS A 5 -11.29 -56.38 8.91
N ALA A 6 -11.36 -56.94 7.71
CA ALA A 6 -12.64 -57.41 7.17
C ALA A 6 -13.11 -58.63 7.98
N ASP A 7 -14.40 -58.70 8.24
CA ASP A 7 -15.08 -59.87 8.79
C ASP A 7 -15.69 -60.73 7.67
N GLY A 8 -15.78 -62.05 7.85
CA GLY A 8 -16.38 -62.99 6.88
C GLY A 8 -15.42 -63.97 6.16
N ARG A 9 -15.96 -64.70 5.18
CA ARG A 9 -15.25 -65.77 4.44
C ARG A 9 -14.20 -65.19 3.48
N PHE A 10 -13.07 -65.87 3.31
CA PHE A 10 -11.90 -65.40 2.54
C PHE A 10 -12.23 -64.90 1.12
N LEU A 11 -13.08 -65.62 0.39
CA LEU A 11 -13.54 -65.23 -0.95
C LEU A 11 -14.38 -63.94 -0.94
N TRP A 12 -15.30 -63.81 0.02
CA TRP A 12 -16.15 -62.63 0.13
C TRP A 12 -15.37 -61.38 0.58
N LYS A 13 -14.32 -61.56 1.40
CA LYS A 13 -13.39 -60.48 1.77
C LYS A 13 -12.70 -59.85 0.56
N ARG A 14 -12.41 -60.65 -0.48
CA ARG A 14 -11.77 -60.17 -1.71
C ARG A 14 -12.78 -59.50 -2.64
N ILE A 15 -13.93 -60.12 -2.87
CA ILE A 15 -14.95 -59.61 -3.80
C ILE A 15 -15.70 -58.41 -3.19
N GLY A 16 -16.21 -58.55 -1.96
CA GLY A 16 -16.87 -57.47 -1.24
C GLY A 16 -15.91 -56.32 -0.90
N GLY A 17 -14.64 -56.62 -0.66
CA GLY A 17 -13.59 -55.59 -0.52
C GLY A 17 -13.40 -54.77 -1.79
N GLY A 18 -13.38 -55.40 -2.95
CA GLY A 18 -13.36 -54.70 -4.25
C GLY A 18 -14.61 -53.82 -4.46
N GLY A 19 -15.80 -54.37 -4.19
CA GLY A 19 -17.06 -53.61 -4.26
C GLY A 19 -17.08 -52.40 -3.31
N ARG A 20 -16.53 -52.57 -2.10
CA ARG A 20 -16.38 -51.48 -1.12
C ARG A 20 -15.49 -50.36 -1.66
N VAL A 21 -14.36 -50.64 -2.31
CA VAL A 21 -13.48 -49.61 -2.89
C VAL A 21 -14.18 -48.80 -3.99
N VAL A 22 -15.02 -49.46 -4.79
CA VAL A 22 -15.87 -48.77 -5.77
C VAL A 22 -16.84 -47.82 -5.06
N PHE A 23 -17.56 -48.29 -4.03
CA PHE A 23 -18.44 -47.42 -3.24
C PHE A 23 -17.68 -46.33 -2.49
N GLU A 24 -16.47 -46.61 -2.03
CA GLU A 24 -15.59 -45.67 -1.34
C GLU A 24 -15.20 -44.49 -2.23
N THR A 25 -14.98 -44.74 -3.53
CA THR A 25 -14.69 -43.68 -4.51
C THR A 25 -15.82 -42.65 -4.59
N PHE A 26 -17.07 -43.07 -4.41
CA PHE A 26 -18.24 -42.18 -4.44
C PHE A 26 -18.65 -41.64 -3.06
N THR A 27 -18.36 -42.38 -1.98
CA THR A 27 -18.84 -42.05 -0.63
C THR A 27 -17.79 -41.36 0.25
N SER A 28 -16.50 -41.66 0.07
CA SER A 28 -15.41 -41.04 0.86
C SER A 28 -15.27 -39.52 0.72
N PRO A 29 -15.63 -38.86 -0.41
CA PRO A 29 -15.61 -37.39 -0.46
C PRO A 29 -16.56 -36.73 0.57
N LEU A 30 -17.51 -37.49 1.10
CA LEU A 30 -18.51 -37.04 2.07
C LEU A 30 -18.30 -37.77 3.40
N LEU A 31 -17.50 -37.16 4.30
CA LEU A 31 -17.12 -37.70 5.62
C LEU A 31 -18.30 -38.20 6.48
N VAL A 32 -19.51 -37.68 6.26
CA VAL A 32 -20.73 -38.09 6.97
C VAL A 32 -21.02 -39.59 6.84
N PHE A 33 -20.68 -40.21 5.71
CA PHE A 33 -20.93 -41.64 5.47
C PHE A 33 -19.97 -42.56 6.22
N ASP A 34 -18.87 -42.01 6.74
CA ASP A 34 -17.85 -42.70 7.51
C ASP A 34 -17.97 -42.46 9.03
N LEU A 35 -18.78 -41.48 9.46
CA LEU A 35 -19.04 -41.21 10.88
C LEU A 35 -19.59 -42.41 11.68
N PRO A 36 -20.49 -43.26 11.15
CA PRO A 36 -21.00 -44.42 11.88
C PRO A 36 -19.90 -45.40 12.34
N LEU A 37 -18.75 -45.41 11.65
CA LEU A 37 -17.61 -46.26 12.00
C LEU A 37 -17.06 -45.95 13.40
N PHE A 38 -17.15 -44.68 13.86
CA PHE A 38 -16.72 -44.28 15.20
C PHE A 38 -17.61 -44.83 16.33
N GLY A 39 -18.88 -45.14 16.02
CA GLY A 39 -19.82 -45.77 16.95
C GLY A 39 -19.87 -47.30 16.84
N GLY A 40 -18.96 -47.92 16.07
CA GLY A 40 -18.98 -49.36 15.79
C GLY A 40 -20.14 -49.82 14.88
N ASN A 41 -20.85 -48.87 14.26
CA ASN A 41 -21.96 -49.13 13.34
C ASN A 41 -21.47 -49.29 11.90
N PRO A 42 -22.10 -50.15 11.09
CA PRO A 42 -21.71 -50.33 9.71
C PRO A 42 -22.00 -49.05 8.90
N THR A 43 -20.97 -48.55 8.22
CA THR A 43 -21.03 -47.41 7.28
C THR A 43 -21.92 -47.72 6.07
N LEU A 44 -22.32 -46.70 5.31
CA LEU A 44 -23.17 -46.89 4.12
C LEU A 44 -22.50 -47.83 3.10
N LYS A 45 -21.19 -47.66 2.87
CA LYS A 45 -20.41 -48.54 1.97
C LYS A 45 -20.30 -49.96 2.49
N GLU A 46 -20.26 -50.17 3.81
CA GLU A 46 -20.29 -51.51 4.44
C GLU A 46 -21.64 -52.19 4.30
N ARG A 47 -22.73 -51.44 4.45
CA ARG A 47 -24.09 -51.94 4.22
C ARG A 47 -24.29 -52.33 2.76
N LEU A 48 -23.83 -51.50 1.81
CA LEU A 48 -24.00 -51.73 0.37
C LEU A 48 -23.10 -52.84 -0.19
N SER A 49 -21.89 -52.99 0.36
CA SER A 49 -20.94 -54.04 -0.05
C SER A 49 -21.11 -55.35 0.72
N PHE A 50 -22.02 -55.40 1.70
CA PHE A 50 -22.15 -56.50 2.65
C PHE A 50 -20.79 -56.91 3.26
N THR A 51 -19.94 -55.92 3.53
CA THR A 51 -18.67 -56.11 4.23
C THR A 51 -18.75 -55.41 5.57
N ARG A 52 -18.24 -56.05 6.63
CA ARG A 52 -18.12 -55.42 7.95
C ARG A 52 -16.65 -55.27 8.27
N LEU A 53 -16.21 -54.06 8.56
CA LEU A 53 -14.94 -53.89 9.24
C LEU A 53 -15.16 -54.12 10.73
N VAL A 54 -14.34 -54.99 11.28
CA VAL A 54 -14.23 -55.17 12.72
C VAL A 54 -12.91 -54.55 13.12
N GLU A 55 -13.00 -53.56 13.99
CA GLU A 55 -11.84 -53.06 14.72
C GLU A 55 -11.53 -54.06 15.83
N LYS A 56 -10.39 -54.74 15.75
CA LYS A 56 -9.92 -55.47 16.93
C LYS A 56 -9.54 -54.44 17.99
N PRO A 57 -9.96 -54.58 19.27
CA PRO A 57 -9.59 -53.69 20.34
C PRO A 57 -8.11 -53.90 20.70
N GLU A 58 -7.21 -53.46 19.82
CA GLU A 58 -5.81 -53.32 20.15
C GLU A 58 -5.66 -52.01 20.93
N ILE A 59 -5.21 -52.14 22.18
CA ILE A 59 -4.88 -51.01 23.06
C ILE A 59 -3.99 -49.99 22.32
N TRP A 60 -3.13 -50.47 21.41
CA TRP A 60 -2.27 -49.67 20.54
C TRP A 60 -3.02 -48.84 19.49
N ALA A 61 -4.11 -49.34 18.91
CA ALA A 61 -4.92 -48.60 17.95
C ALA A 61 -5.70 -47.45 18.64
N SER A 62 -6.27 -47.72 19.82
CA SER A 62 -6.97 -46.70 20.62
C SER A 62 -6.02 -45.62 21.16
N LYS A 63 -4.89 -46.02 21.76
CA LYS A 63 -3.84 -45.07 22.21
C LYS A 63 -3.24 -44.31 21.04
N GLY A 64 -3.04 -44.98 19.90
CA GLY A 64 -2.59 -44.35 18.66
C GLY A 64 -3.52 -43.24 18.22
N ARG A 65 -4.84 -43.45 18.19
CA ARG A 65 -5.81 -42.39 17.86
C ARG A 65 -5.72 -41.21 18.83
N PHE A 66 -5.57 -41.48 20.13
CA PHE A 66 -5.47 -40.43 21.15
C PHE A 66 -4.18 -39.61 21.04
N VAL A 67 -3.08 -40.18 20.54
CA VAL A 67 -1.81 -39.47 20.33
C VAL A 67 -1.77 -38.81 18.94
N PHE A 68 -2.11 -39.54 17.88
CA PHE A 68 -2.00 -39.05 16.51
C PHE A 68 -3.07 -38.03 16.16
N LEU A 69 -4.31 -38.14 16.64
CA LEU A 69 -5.37 -37.20 16.30
C LEU A 69 -5.04 -35.77 16.79
N PRO A 70 -4.64 -35.53 18.06
CA PRO A 70 -4.21 -34.20 18.50
C PRO A 70 -2.98 -33.70 17.73
N VAL A 71 -2.04 -34.58 17.40
CA VAL A 71 -0.85 -34.21 16.61
C VAL A 71 -1.25 -33.80 15.19
N PHE A 72 -2.13 -34.54 14.51
CA PHE A 72 -2.63 -34.18 13.19
C PHE A 72 -3.48 -32.91 13.21
N LEU A 73 -4.31 -32.71 14.24
CA LEU A 73 -5.06 -31.47 14.42
C LEU A 73 -4.11 -30.28 14.65
N PHE A 74 -3.12 -30.44 15.52
CA PHE A 74 -2.08 -29.43 15.75
C PHE A 74 -1.31 -29.12 14.47
N LEU A 75 -0.88 -30.14 13.72
CA LEU A 75 -0.20 -29.96 12.44
C LEU A 75 -1.11 -29.28 11.40
N ALA A 76 -2.40 -29.60 11.37
CA ALA A 76 -3.35 -28.91 10.49
C ALA A 76 -3.51 -27.42 10.85
N PHE A 77 -3.39 -27.07 12.13
CA PHE A 77 -3.38 -25.67 12.57
C PHE A 77 -2.06 -24.94 12.30
N VAL A 78 -0.92 -25.63 12.39
CA VAL A 78 0.39 -25.04 12.14
C VAL A 78 0.73 -24.99 10.65
N ALA A 79 0.19 -25.90 9.84
CA ALA A 79 0.50 -26.01 8.41
C ALA A 79 0.37 -24.68 7.63
N PRO A 80 -0.66 -23.83 7.84
CA PRO A 80 -0.74 -22.55 7.17
C PRO A 80 0.38 -21.56 7.55
N LEU A 81 1.05 -21.73 8.70
CA LEU A 81 2.21 -20.91 9.11
C LEU A 81 3.52 -21.35 8.44
N LEU A 82 3.53 -22.49 7.75
CA LEU A 82 4.69 -22.98 7.01
C LEU A 82 4.64 -22.47 5.58
N GLN A 83 5.58 -21.59 5.22
CA GLN A 83 5.82 -21.17 3.85
C GLN A 83 7.19 -21.68 3.41
N ASN A 84 7.25 -22.44 2.32
CA ASN A 84 8.49 -23.05 1.84
C ASN A 84 9.24 -23.83 2.93
N LEU A 85 8.50 -24.50 3.83
CA LEU A 85 9.00 -25.24 4.99
C LEU A 85 9.67 -24.38 6.09
N THR A 86 9.61 -23.05 5.99
CA THR A 86 10.03 -22.14 7.06
C THR A 86 8.82 -21.58 7.80
N LEU A 87 8.94 -21.42 9.11
CA LEU A 87 7.92 -20.77 9.93
C LEU A 87 7.90 -19.28 9.63
N ILE A 88 6.70 -18.74 9.48
CA ILE A 88 6.51 -17.30 9.40
C ILE A 88 6.59 -16.72 10.83
N ASP A 89 7.64 -15.95 11.09
CA ASP A 89 7.77 -15.20 12.34
C ASP A 89 6.78 -14.03 12.37
N GLY A 90 6.24 -13.69 13.54
CA GLY A 90 5.33 -12.56 13.70
C GLY A 90 6.06 -11.23 13.52
N LEU A 91 5.39 -10.25 12.92
CA LEU A 91 5.84 -8.85 12.92
C LEU A 91 5.04 -8.10 13.98
N VAL A 92 5.73 -7.37 14.87
CA VAL A 92 5.04 -6.49 15.83
C VAL A 92 4.54 -5.27 15.09
N VAL A 93 3.22 -5.08 15.07
CA VAL A 93 2.60 -3.88 14.52
C VAL A 93 2.50 -2.85 15.64
N SER A 94 3.19 -1.72 15.46
CA SER A 94 3.01 -0.57 16.36
C SER A 94 1.97 0.40 15.80
N PHE A 95 1.34 1.18 16.67
CA PHE A 95 0.46 2.28 16.27
C PHE A 95 1.16 3.60 16.55
N SER A 96 1.17 4.49 15.57
CA SER A 96 1.75 5.81 15.71
C SER A 96 0.84 6.87 15.10
N THR A 97 0.89 8.09 15.63
CA THR A 97 0.20 9.24 15.02
C THR A 97 1.27 10.26 14.69
N GLU A 98 1.26 10.76 13.46
CA GLU A 98 2.12 11.87 13.10
C GLU A 98 1.76 13.09 13.93
N LYS A 99 2.77 13.63 14.61
CA LYS A 99 2.59 14.82 15.42
C LYS A 99 2.36 16.01 14.49
N LYS A 100 1.43 16.88 14.87
CA LYS A 100 1.30 18.18 14.23
C LYS A 100 2.48 19.06 14.64
N GLU A 101 2.97 19.86 13.72
CA GLU A 101 3.91 20.93 14.03
C GLU A 101 3.37 21.78 15.20
N LYS A 102 4.21 22.00 16.22
CA LYS A 102 3.85 22.87 17.34
C LYS A 102 3.95 24.31 16.87
N ILE A 103 2.82 25.04 16.87
CA ILE A 103 2.80 26.48 16.61
C ILE A 103 3.48 27.18 17.80
N GLY A 104 4.62 27.82 17.53
CA GLY A 104 5.37 28.58 18.52
C GLY A 104 5.02 30.06 18.49
N GLN A 105 5.53 30.83 19.44
CA GLN A 105 5.30 32.28 19.51
C GLN A 105 5.91 33.06 18.33
N ASN A 106 6.87 32.47 17.60
CA ASN A 106 7.56 33.07 16.45
C ASN A 106 7.09 32.52 15.08
N THR A 107 5.91 31.89 15.02
CA THR A 107 5.39 31.33 13.78
C THR A 107 4.85 32.45 12.87
N ASN A 108 5.40 32.58 11.66
CA ASN A 108 4.92 33.55 10.68
C ASN A 108 3.73 32.99 9.90
N PHE A 109 2.51 33.46 10.21
CA PHE A 109 1.28 33.00 9.57
C PHE A 109 1.21 33.34 8.07
N ASP A 110 1.88 34.40 7.60
CA ASP A 110 1.92 34.77 6.17
C ASP A 110 2.64 33.74 5.30
N SER A 111 3.44 32.88 5.93
CA SER A 111 4.14 31.81 5.23
C SER A 111 3.26 30.58 4.97
N PHE A 112 2.10 30.45 5.64
CA PHE A 112 1.21 29.31 5.48
C PHE A 112 0.48 29.36 4.15
N LYS A 113 0.53 28.23 3.43
CA LYS A 113 -0.11 28.10 2.12
C LYS A 113 -0.80 26.76 2.02
N TYR A 114 -1.86 26.72 1.22
CA TYR A 114 -2.44 25.47 0.77
C TYR A 114 -1.57 24.84 -0.31
N HIS A 115 -1.41 23.52 -0.22
CA HIS A 115 -0.70 22.67 -1.17
C HIS A 115 -1.64 21.57 -1.67
N PRO A 116 -2.63 21.91 -2.53
CA PRO A 116 -3.55 20.92 -3.08
C PRO A 116 -2.90 20.09 -4.20
N SER A 117 -3.32 18.84 -4.32
CA SER A 117 -2.96 17.98 -5.45
C SER A 117 -4.03 16.94 -5.76
N ASN A 118 -4.54 16.97 -7.00
CA ASN A 118 -5.38 15.92 -7.56
C ASN A 118 -4.61 14.62 -7.80
N ARG A 119 -3.32 14.71 -8.15
CA ARG A 119 -2.49 13.55 -8.43
C ARG A 119 -2.21 12.76 -7.16
N PHE A 120 -1.79 13.44 -6.09
CA PHE A 120 -1.52 12.83 -4.79
C PHE A 120 -2.76 12.70 -3.90
N LYS A 121 -3.91 13.24 -4.31
CA LYS A 121 -5.19 13.16 -3.59
C LYS A 121 -5.13 13.77 -2.19
N LEU A 122 -4.50 14.94 -2.09
CA LEU A 122 -4.26 15.61 -0.82
C LEU A 122 -4.42 17.13 -0.88
N ASN A 123 -4.63 17.75 0.27
CA ASN A 123 -4.44 19.18 0.51
C ASN A 123 -3.78 19.39 1.87
N SER A 124 -2.68 20.12 1.92
CA SER A 124 -1.95 20.42 3.15
C SER A 124 -1.86 21.94 3.35
N PHE A 125 -2.23 22.44 4.53
CA PHE A 125 -2.11 23.85 4.91
C PHE A 125 -0.93 24.02 5.86
N THR A 126 0.21 24.50 5.35
CA THR A 126 1.45 24.51 6.11
C THR A 126 2.37 25.64 5.67
N SER A 127 3.25 26.06 6.57
CA SER A 127 4.37 26.97 6.26
C SER A 127 5.59 26.25 5.69
N LEU A 128 5.58 24.90 5.67
CA LEU A 128 6.76 24.08 5.40
C LEU A 128 7.93 24.46 6.32
N GLN A 129 7.65 24.65 7.61
CA GLN A 129 8.56 25.22 8.61
C GLN A 129 9.17 26.54 8.15
N ASN A 130 8.33 27.55 7.93
CA ASN A 130 8.74 28.88 7.45
C ASN A 130 9.60 28.82 6.17
N GLN A 131 9.16 28.07 5.17
CA GLN A 131 9.83 27.90 3.87
C GLN A 131 11.20 27.21 3.91
N ARG A 132 11.47 26.44 4.98
CA ARG A 132 12.65 25.59 5.06
C ARG A 132 12.67 24.52 3.97
N PHE A 133 11.52 23.88 3.73
CA PHE A 133 11.40 22.83 2.73
C PHE A 133 10.97 23.40 1.38
N VAL A 134 11.72 23.05 0.34
CA VAL A 134 11.43 23.39 -1.05
C VAL A 134 10.82 22.17 -1.72
N LEU A 135 9.66 22.38 -2.36
CA LEU A 135 8.93 21.37 -3.11
C LEU A 135 9.30 21.46 -4.59
N LEU A 136 9.85 20.40 -5.16
CA LEU A 136 10.37 20.37 -6.53
C LEU A 136 9.59 19.35 -7.38
N PRO A 137 8.58 19.81 -8.13
CA PRO A 137 7.84 18.98 -9.07
C PRO A 137 8.75 18.35 -10.13
N SER A 138 8.72 17.03 -10.26
CA SER A 138 9.56 16.32 -11.21
C SER A 138 8.82 15.15 -11.85
N PHE A 139 9.41 14.58 -12.89
CA PHE A 139 8.81 13.50 -13.66
C PHE A 139 9.84 12.45 -14.06
N GLN A 140 9.42 11.20 -14.04
CA GLN A 140 10.20 10.08 -14.54
C GLN A 140 9.53 9.54 -15.80
N ILE A 141 10.29 9.49 -16.90
CA ILE A 141 9.84 8.88 -18.14
C ILE A 141 10.32 7.43 -18.12
N THR A 142 9.40 6.48 -18.12
CA THR A 142 9.72 5.05 -18.23
C THR A 142 9.17 4.49 -19.53
N LYS A 143 9.95 3.65 -20.22
CA LYS A 143 9.50 2.94 -21.42
C LYS A 143 9.13 1.51 -21.01
N LYS A 144 7.84 1.15 -21.10
CA LYS A 144 7.35 -0.22 -20.83
C LYS A 144 6.55 -0.70 -22.02
N ASN A 145 6.94 -1.84 -22.60
CA ASN A 145 6.28 -2.45 -23.76
C ASN A 145 6.09 -1.46 -24.92
N ASN A 146 7.16 -0.74 -25.27
CA ASN A 146 7.19 0.32 -26.28
C ASN A 146 6.26 1.53 -26.04
N LYS A 147 5.51 1.57 -24.94
CA LYS A 147 4.73 2.73 -24.50
C LYS A 147 5.54 3.53 -23.48
N GLN A 148 5.71 4.83 -23.74
CA GLN A 148 6.28 5.75 -22.77
C GLN A 148 5.22 6.08 -21.72
N ARG A 149 5.60 6.01 -20.45
CA ARG A 149 4.78 6.42 -19.30
C ARG A 149 5.50 7.54 -18.57
N ILE A 150 4.74 8.57 -18.22
CA ILE A 150 5.22 9.71 -17.44
C ILE A 150 4.71 9.54 -16.02
N ASN A 151 5.63 9.38 -15.07
CA ASN A 151 5.33 9.20 -13.66
C ASN A 151 5.76 10.47 -12.91
N PRO A 152 4.82 11.33 -12.47
CA PRO A 152 5.15 12.48 -11.64
C PRO A 152 5.63 12.04 -10.26
N PHE A 153 6.55 12.81 -9.70
CA PHE A 153 6.99 12.69 -8.33
C PHE A 153 7.41 14.04 -7.77
N LEU A 154 7.49 14.12 -6.45
CA LEU A 154 7.88 15.32 -5.74
C LEU A 154 9.25 15.11 -5.09
N ILE A 155 10.20 15.99 -5.39
CA ILE A 155 11.44 16.09 -4.63
C ILE A 155 11.20 17.09 -3.49
N ILE A 156 11.64 16.74 -2.29
CA ILE A 156 11.56 17.58 -1.09
C ILE A 156 12.99 17.87 -0.68
N TYR A 157 13.35 19.16 -0.67
CA TYR A 157 14.69 19.59 -0.33
C TYR A 157 14.67 20.43 0.95
N ASP A 158 15.48 20.04 1.93
CA ASP A 158 15.67 20.79 3.17
C ASP A 158 16.83 21.78 3.01
N THR A 159 16.51 23.06 2.88
CA THR A 159 17.52 24.11 2.70
C THR A 159 18.41 24.34 3.92
N LYS A 160 18.01 23.87 5.11
CA LYS A 160 18.79 24.02 6.34
C LYS A 160 19.82 22.90 6.49
N ASN A 161 19.41 21.66 6.24
CA ASN A 161 20.25 20.49 6.45
C ASN A 161 20.95 20.00 5.18
N GLY A 162 20.57 20.51 4.00
CA GLY A 162 21.03 19.99 2.71
C GLY A 162 20.57 18.56 2.43
N ALA A 163 19.63 18.04 3.23
CA ALA A 163 19.04 16.72 3.07
C ALA A 163 17.88 16.76 2.09
N ASP A 164 17.54 15.61 1.53
CA ASP A 164 16.50 15.55 0.52
C ASP A 164 15.78 14.20 0.50
N GLY A 165 14.54 14.24 0.05
CA GLY A 165 13.67 13.09 -0.05
C GLY A 165 12.81 13.13 -1.31
N GLU A 166 12.17 12.01 -1.60
CA GLU A 166 11.29 11.87 -2.74
C GLU A 166 9.97 11.25 -2.33
N PHE A 167 8.87 11.85 -2.80
CA PHE A 167 7.52 11.35 -2.59
C PHE A 167 6.90 10.97 -3.94
N ARG A 168 6.53 9.69 -4.10
CA ARG A 168 6.08 9.11 -5.37
C ARG A 168 4.85 8.25 -5.19
N ILE A 169 4.05 8.13 -6.24
CA ILE A 169 3.00 7.11 -6.35
C ILE A 169 3.56 5.97 -7.19
N THR A 170 3.68 4.77 -6.61
CA THR A 170 4.28 3.60 -7.28
C THR A 170 3.24 2.65 -7.84
N GLY A 171 2.02 2.67 -7.30
CA GLY A 171 0.98 1.73 -7.70
C GLY A 171 -0.41 2.13 -7.22
N LYS A 172 -1.35 1.24 -7.54
CA LYS A 172 -2.73 1.28 -7.06
C LYS A 172 -3.09 -0.13 -6.59
N VAL A 173 -3.91 -0.19 -5.56
CA VAL A 173 -4.39 -1.45 -4.98
C VAL A 173 -5.88 -1.31 -4.73
N ASP A 174 -6.62 -2.37 -5.03
CA ASP A 174 -7.98 -2.54 -4.52
C ASP A 174 -7.88 -3.14 -3.12
N LEU A 175 -8.18 -2.32 -2.11
CA LEU A 175 -8.02 -2.72 -0.71
C LEU A 175 -9.01 -3.83 -0.36
N LEU A 176 -10.25 -3.73 -0.83
CA LEU A 176 -11.29 -4.71 -0.54
C LEU A 176 -10.99 -6.08 -1.16
N ASP A 177 -10.31 -6.13 -2.30
CA ASP A 177 -9.85 -7.38 -2.92
C ASP A 177 -8.71 -8.04 -2.14
N ILE A 178 -7.83 -7.25 -1.52
CA ILE A 178 -6.82 -7.78 -0.59
C ILE A 178 -7.51 -8.35 0.65
N LEU A 179 -8.47 -7.61 1.24
CA LEU A 179 -9.19 -8.02 2.44
C LEU A 179 -10.10 -9.23 2.22
N ASP A 180 -10.66 -9.38 1.02
CA ASP A 180 -11.49 -10.53 0.65
C ASP A 180 -10.73 -11.87 0.74
N ARG A 181 -9.40 -11.86 0.62
CA ARG A 181 -8.55 -13.05 0.82
C ARG A 181 -8.65 -13.57 2.25
N ALA A 182 -8.73 -12.66 3.24
CA ALA A 182 -8.91 -13.04 4.63
C ALA A 182 -10.26 -13.72 4.86
N ARG A 183 -11.32 -13.18 4.25
CA ARG A 183 -12.68 -13.73 4.32
C ARG A 183 -12.75 -15.15 3.76
N LYS A 184 -12.16 -15.39 2.58
CA LYS A 184 -12.14 -16.71 1.92
C LYS A 184 -11.48 -17.80 2.76
N GLY A 185 -10.49 -17.44 3.58
CA GLY A 185 -9.76 -18.37 4.44
C GLY A 185 -10.29 -18.50 5.87
N ASN A 186 -11.40 -17.82 6.23
CA ASN A 186 -11.94 -17.81 7.58
C ASN A 186 -13.48 -17.96 7.59
N PRO A 187 -14.03 -19.17 7.82
CA PRO A 187 -15.47 -19.40 7.96
C PRO A 187 -16.17 -18.56 9.05
N LEU A 188 -15.44 -18.12 10.07
CA LEU A 188 -15.96 -17.29 11.16
C LEU A 188 -15.81 -15.78 10.91
N PHE A 189 -15.40 -15.37 9.71
CA PHE A 189 -15.13 -13.96 9.39
C PHE A 189 -16.32 -13.05 9.69
N LYS A 190 -17.54 -13.46 9.30
CA LYS A 190 -18.79 -12.69 9.54
C LYS A 190 -19.05 -12.42 11.02
N ALA A 191 -18.69 -13.37 11.90
CA ALA A 191 -18.95 -13.24 13.33
C ALA A 191 -17.99 -12.23 13.99
N ARG A 192 -16.76 -12.11 13.47
CA ARG A 192 -15.72 -11.24 14.02
C ARG A 192 -15.67 -9.85 13.40
N TYR A 193 -15.86 -9.76 12.08
CA TYR A 193 -15.76 -8.54 11.29
C TYR A 193 -17.08 -8.30 10.56
N LYS A 194 -18.08 -7.83 11.30
CA LYS A 194 -19.47 -7.77 10.82
C LYS A 194 -19.62 -6.70 9.75
N GLU A 195 -19.08 -5.51 10.00
CA GLU A 195 -19.23 -4.36 9.12
C GLU A 195 -18.40 -4.58 7.84
N LEU A 196 -17.16 -5.04 7.98
CA LEU A 196 -16.29 -5.40 6.86
C LEU A 196 -16.87 -6.55 6.04
N TYR A 197 -17.49 -7.56 6.66
CA TYR A 197 -18.18 -8.61 5.91
C TYR A 197 -19.33 -8.05 5.08
N GLN A 198 -20.11 -7.10 5.60
CA GLN A 198 -21.18 -6.46 4.82
C GLN A 198 -20.58 -5.69 3.63
N THR A 199 -19.60 -4.82 3.87
CA THR A 199 -18.86 -4.08 2.83
C THR A 199 -18.29 -5.01 1.76
N LEU A 200 -17.74 -6.16 2.14
CA LEU A 200 -17.16 -7.11 1.19
C LEU A 200 -18.19 -7.83 0.32
N ASN A 201 -19.47 -7.91 0.74
CA ASN A 201 -20.55 -8.53 -0.03
C ASN A 201 -21.40 -7.52 -0.81
N GLU A 202 -21.22 -6.23 -0.57
CA GLU A 202 -21.86 -5.17 -1.36
C GLU A 202 -21.30 -5.07 -2.78
N ASP A 203 -22.04 -4.41 -3.67
CA ASP A 203 -21.56 -4.12 -5.03
C ASP A 203 -20.33 -3.18 -4.97
N ARG A 204 -19.22 -3.63 -5.57
CA ARG A 204 -17.95 -2.89 -5.66
C ARG A 204 -18.13 -1.48 -6.22
N LYS A 205 -19.12 -1.27 -7.10
CA LYS A 205 -19.41 0.05 -7.71
C LYS A 205 -19.71 1.14 -6.70
N ILE A 206 -20.20 0.79 -5.51
CA ILE A 206 -20.49 1.77 -4.44
C ILE A 206 -19.21 2.50 -4.00
N TYR A 207 -18.07 1.81 -4.08
CA TYR A 207 -16.74 2.23 -3.67
C TYR A 207 -15.89 2.77 -4.84
N ASP A 208 -16.44 2.84 -6.05
CA ASP A 208 -15.77 3.48 -7.19
C ASP A 208 -15.62 4.99 -6.96
N LYS A 209 -14.63 5.57 -7.64
CA LYS A 209 -14.36 7.02 -7.56
C LYS A 209 -15.57 7.83 -8.00
N LYS A 210 -15.89 8.87 -7.22
CA LYS A 210 -17.00 9.78 -7.50
C LYS A 210 -16.49 11.19 -7.83
N PRO A 211 -17.17 11.95 -8.68
CA PRO A 211 -16.92 13.39 -8.81
C PRO A 211 -17.08 14.07 -7.45
N TYR A 212 -16.12 14.93 -7.08
CA TYR A 212 -16.18 15.64 -5.82
C TYR A 212 -17.39 16.60 -5.76
N ARG A 213 -18.04 16.67 -4.60
CA ARG A 213 -19.05 17.67 -4.26
C ARG A 213 -18.74 18.22 -2.88
N GLN A 214 -18.94 19.52 -2.69
CA GLN A 214 -18.62 20.19 -1.42
C GLN A 214 -19.34 19.54 -0.21
N GLU A 215 -20.55 19.03 -0.41
CA GLU A 215 -21.35 18.32 0.61
C GLU A 215 -20.66 17.05 1.16
N TYR A 216 -19.81 16.40 0.37
CA TYR A 216 -19.08 15.22 0.82
C TYR A 216 -17.97 15.56 1.81
N GLY A 217 -17.42 16.78 1.73
CA GLY A 217 -16.34 17.25 2.58
C GLY A 217 -15.16 16.27 2.60
N LYS A 218 -14.80 15.80 3.80
CA LYS A 218 -13.66 14.88 4.04
C LYS A 218 -14.10 13.44 4.31
N LYS A 219 -15.34 13.08 3.99
CA LYS A 219 -15.86 11.75 4.26
C LYS A 219 -15.26 10.74 3.30
N PHE A 220 -14.91 9.56 3.78
CA PHE A 220 -14.51 8.43 2.96
C PHE A 220 -15.72 7.58 2.60
N LEU A 221 -15.62 6.81 1.50
CA LEU A 221 -16.66 5.85 1.13
C LEU A 221 -16.69 4.64 2.07
N ILE A 222 -15.54 4.27 2.64
CA ILE A 222 -15.44 3.27 3.70
C ILE A 222 -15.70 3.94 5.04
N SER A 223 -16.60 3.38 5.84
CA SER A 223 -16.94 3.93 7.15
C SER A 223 -15.82 3.75 8.18
N LYS A 224 -15.84 4.54 9.26
CA LYS A 224 -14.84 4.42 10.34
C LYS A 224 -14.92 3.05 11.03
N LEU A 225 -16.12 2.52 11.26
CA LEU A 225 -16.31 1.18 11.84
C LEU A 225 -15.63 0.09 10.99
N VAL A 226 -15.79 0.16 9.66
CA VAL A 226 -15.11 -0.78 8.75
C VAL A 226 -13.60 -0.60 8.81
N THR A 227 -13.12 0.65 8.89
CA THR A 227 -11.68 0.92 9.01
C THR A 227 -11.11 0.32 10.29
N ASP A 228 -11.80 0.46 11.43
CA ASP A 228 -11.36 -0.11 12.71
C ASP A 228 -11.31 -1.65 12.65
N GLU A 229 -12.27 -2.30 11.98
CA GLU A 229 -12.24 -3.75 11.70
C GLU A 229 -11.08 -4.14 10.77
N VAL A 230 -10.76 -3.32 9.76
CA VAL A 230 -9.61 -3.52 8.86
C VAL A 230 -8.29 -3.44 9.64
N GLU A 231 -8.13 -2.45 10.52
CA GLU A 231 -6.93 -2.32 11.36
C GLU A 231 -6.76 -3.53 12.27
N SER A 232 -7.82 -3.97 12.96
CA SER A 232 -7.81 -5.16 13.81
C SER A 232 -7.44 -6.43 13.04
N LEU A 233 -7.98 -6.59 11.83
CA LEU A 233 -7.70 -7.74 10.96
C LEU A 233 -6.23 -7.75 10.50
N ILE A 234 -5.71 -6.60 10.07
CA ILE A 234 -4.32 -6.43 9.63
C ILE A 234 -3.37 -6.66 10.80
N GLN A 235 -3.64 -6.10 11.97
CA GLN A 235 -2.83 -6.30 13.18
C GLN A 235 -2.76 -7.79 13.54
N SER A 236 -3.92 -8.46 13.63
CA SER A 236 -3.99 -9.89 13.94
C SER A 236 -3.26 -10.75 12.91
N SER A 237 -3.24 -10.32 11.65
CA SER A 237 -2.55 -10.97 10.55
C SER A 237 -1.03 -10.87 10.62
N PHE A 238 -0.50 -9.70 10.98
CA PHE A 238 0.95 -9.49 11.12
C PHE A 238 1.53 -10.06 12.42
N GLU A 239 0.79 -9.96 13.52
CA GLU A 239 1.24 -10.46 14.83
C GLU A 239 1.20 -11.99 14.94
N LEU A 240 0.47 -12.66 14.04
CA LEU A 240 0.38 -14.11 14.01
C LEU A 240 1.77 -14.74 13.89
N SER A 241 2.09 -15.58 14.85
CA SER A 241 3.34 -16.34 15.00
C SER A 241 3.06 -17.62 15.75
N LEU A 242 4.01 -18.57 15.74
CA LEU A 242 3.84 -19.84 16.46
C LEU A 242 3.63 -19.64 17.97
N SER A 243 4.33 -18.68 18.59
CA SER A 243 4.20 -18.38 20.02
C SER A 243 2.86 -17.71 20.37
N LYS A 244 2.32 -16.88 19.47
CA LYS A 244 1.02 -16.22 19.63
C LYS A 244 -0.15 -17.03 19.06
N LEU A 245 0.09 -18.23 18.53
CA LEU A 245 -0.97 -19.05 17.93
C LEU A 245 -2.07 -19.42 18.94
N PRO A 246 -1.77 -19.85 20.18
CA PRO A 246 -2.84 -20.18 21.14
C PRO A 246 -3.75 -18.99 21.46
N SER A 247 -3.17 -17.81 21.73
CA SER A 247 -3.94 -16.59 21.98
C SER A 247 -4.74 -16.18 20.74
N HIS A 248 -4.14 -16.27 19.54
CA HIS A 248 -4.84 -15.96 18.30
C HIS A 248 -6.05 -16.88 18.09
N VAL A 249 -5.92 -18.19 18.36
CA VAL A 249 -7.03 -19.14 18.22
C VAL A 249 -8.17 -18.83 19.19
N LEU A 250 -7.85 -18.40 20.41
CA LEU A 250 -8.85 -18.00 21.40
C LEU A 250 -9.57 -16.70 21.00
N ASP A 251 -8.84 -15.71 20.50
CA ASP A 251 -9.38 -14.36 20.21
C ASP A 251 -10.05 -14.26 18.85
N ASN A 252 -9.50 -14.95 17.85
CA ASN A 252 -9.85 -14.80 16.42
C ASN A 252 -10.38 -16.10 15.78
N GLY A 253 -10.34 -17.21 16.52
CA GLY A 253 -10.78 -18.52 16.07
C GLY A 253 -9.68 -19.35 15.41
N PRO A 254 -9.97 -20.63 15.13
CA PRO A 254 -8.98 -21.61 14.69
C PRO A 254 -8.56 -21.48 13.21
N PHE A 255 -9.20 -20.61 12.44
CA PHE A 255 -9.01 -20.51 10.99
C PHE A 255 -7.98 -19.45 10.59
N ILE A 256 -6.70 -19.79 10.74
CA ILE A 256 -5.59 -18.85 10.55
C ILE A 256 -5.23 -18.58 9.07
N ARG A 257 -5.68 -19.42 8.14
CA ARG A 257 -5.31 -19.34 6.73
C ARG A 257 -5.62 -17.97 6.12
N GLY A 258 -6.81 -17.42 6.41
CA GLY A 258 -7.20 -16.09 5.92
C GLY A 258 -6.23 -14.99 6.37
N TYR A 259 -5.78 -15.05 7.62
CA TYR A 259 -4.81 -14.10 8.17
C TYR A 259 -3.44 -14.22 7.50
N VAL A 260 -2.97 -15.44 7.25
CA VAL A 260 -1.72 -15.67 6.53
C VAL A 260 -1.81 -15.17 5.08
N ASP A 261 -2.88 -15.50 4.37
CA ASP A 261 -3.09 -15.07 2.98
C ASP A 261 -3.14 -13.55 2.85
N LEU A 262 -3.79 -12.86 3.79
CA LEU A 262 -3.79 -11.40 3.88
C LEU A 262 -2.38 -10.84 4.08
N ARG A 263 -1.64 -11.35 5.09
CA ARG A 263 -0.28 -10.91 5.40
C ARG A 263 0.62 -11.00 4.18
N ASN A 264 0.59 -12.15 3.51
CA ASN A 264 1.40 -12.40 2.32
C ASN A 264 1.06 -11.43 1.20
N SER A 265 -0.23 -11.14 1.02
CA SER A 265 -0.70 -10.19 0.00
C SER A 265 -0.19 -8.79 0.30
N LEU A 266 -0.26 -8.35 1.56
CA LEU A 266 0.25 -7.04 1.99
C LEU A 266 1.78 -6.95 1.87
N LEU A 267 2.52 -8.01 2.20
CA LEU A 267 3.99 -8.07 2.05
C LEU A 267 4.48 -8.08 0.60
N THR A 268 3.60 -8.24 -0.39
CA THR A 268 3.97 -8.08 -1.81
C THR A 268 4.02 -6.62 -2.28
N ILE A 269 3.45 -5.70 -1.50
CA ILE A 269 3.37 -4.26 -1.79
C ILE A 269 4.73 -3.55 -1.65
N PRO A 270 5.48 -3.69 -0.54
CA PRO A 270 6.77 -3.03 -0.37
C PRO A 270 7.83 -3.54 -1.37
N THR A 271 8.92 -2.78 -1.52
CA THR A 271 10.02 -3.15 -2.42
C THR A 271 10.64 -4.47 -1.95
N LYS A 272 10.89 -5.41 -2.87
CA LYS A 272 11.56 -6.67 -2.55
C LYS A 272 13.01 -6.44 -2.11
N GLY A 273 13.52 -7.29 -1.21
CA GLY A 273 14.94 -7.33 -0.87
C GLY A 273 15.22 -7.23 0.64
N GLN A 274 14.31 -6.64 1.41
CA GLN A 274 14.40 -6.62 2.87
C GLN A 274 13.04 -6.80 3.54
N VAL A 275 13.02 -7.44 4.71
CA VAL A 275 11.81 -7.58 5.53
C VAL A 275 11.46 -6.20 6.09
N PRO A 276 10.23 -5.69 5.87
CA PRO A 276 9.83 -4.39 6.37
C PRO A 276 9.48 -4.44 7.86
N GLU A 277 9.76 -3.35 8.57
CA GLU A 277 9.06 -3.03 9.81
C GLU A 277 7.67 -2.51 9.43
N VAL A 278 6.63 -2.98 10.12
CA VAL A 278 5.23 -2.67 9.79
C VAL A 278 4.58 -1.94 10.96
N ASP A 279 3.92 -0.82 10.67
CA ASP A 279 3.11 -0.10 11.64
C ASP A 279 1.90 0.56 10.98
N ILE A 280 0.91 0.94 11.80
CA ILE A 280 -0.22 1.74 11.36
C ILE A 280 0.02 3.17 11.82
N VAL A 281 0.00 4.11 10.89
CA VAL A 281 0.29 5.51 11.13
C VAL A 281 -0.83 6.41 10.66
N LYS A 282 -1.28 7.29 11.55
CA LYS A 282 -2.22 8.35 11.20
C LYS A 282 -1.47 9.55 10.62
N MET A 283 -1.75 9.89 9.35
CA MET A 283 -1.19 11.06 8.67
C MET A 283 -2.33 12.00 8.29
N GLY A 284 -2.52 13.04 9.10
CA GLY A 284 -3.61 13.99 8.92
C GLY A 284 -4.97 13.34 9.09
N SER A 285 -5.79 13.33 8.04
CA SER A 285 -7.18 12.83 8.09
C SER A 285 -7.36 11.32 7.86
N THR A 286 -6.29 10.55 7.62
CA THR A 286 -6.39 9.11 7.29
C THR A 286 -5.33 8.26 8.01
N GLU A 287 -5.59 6.95 8.08
CA GLU A 287 -4.71 5.92 8.60
C GLU A 287 -4.04 5.16 7.44
N PHE A 288 -2.74 4.93 7.57
CA PHE A 288 -1.94 4.21 6.60
C PHE A 288 -1.30 2.99 7.26
N LEU A 289 -1.34 1.86 6.56
CA LEU A 289 -0.38 0.79 6.79
C LEU A 289 0.96 1.22 6.18
N ARG A 290 1.98 1.31 7.03
CA ARG A 290 3.33 1.74 6.64
C ARG A 290 4.31 0.58 6.75
N PHE A 291 5.12 0.44 5.71
CA PHE A 291 6.26 -0.48 5.64
C PHE A 291 7.54 0.34 5.62
N LYS A 292 8.42 0.19 6.62
CA LYS A 292 9.74 0.84 6.66
C LYS A 292 10.83 -0.15 6.26
N GLN A 293 11.71 0.26 5.35
CA GLN A 293 12.80 -0.57 4.86
C GLN A 293 14.10 0.24 4.80
N VAL A 294 15.22 -0.41 5.15
CA VAL A 294 16.54 0.22 5.23
C VAL A 294 17.54 -0.59 4.39
N PHE A 295 17.75 -0.18 3.15
CA PHE A 295 18.59 -0.91 2.20
C PHE A 295 20.06 -0.55 2.31
N ASP A 296 20.93 -1.54 2.55
CA ASP A 296 22.39 -1.36 2.50
C ASP A 296 22.87 -1.06 1.08
N ASN A 297 22.36 -1.81 0.11
CA ASN A 297 22.56 -1.55 -1.30
C ASN A 297 21.19 -1.24 -1.93
N PRO A 298 20.79 0.03 -2.01
CA PRO A 298 19.48 0.39 -2.55
C PRO A 298 19.38 -0.01 -4.02
N PRO A 299 18.21 -0.52 -4.47
CA PRO A 299 17.96 -0.74 -5.89
C PRO A 299 18.19 0.54 -6.70
N GLU A 300 18.51 0.40 -7.99
CA GLU A 300 18.79 1.53 -8.86
C GLU A 300 17.66 2.59 -8.81
N GLY A 301 18.04 3.84 -8.53
CA GLY A 301 17.11 4.96 -8.41
C GLY A 301 16.27 5.00 -7.12
N GLN A 302 16.56 4.12 -6.14
CA GLN A 302 15.99 4.19 -4.80
C GLN A 302 17.01 4.75 -3.80
N ARG A 303 16.51 5.21 -2.66
CA ARG A 303 17.35 5.64 -1.54
C ARG A 303 17.44 4.56 -0.49
N ALA A 304 18.41 4.73 0.39
CA ALA A 304 18.74 3.74 1.38
C ALA A 304 17.70 3.63 2.51
N TYR A 305 16.81 4.60 2.68
CA TYR A 305 15.61 4.50 3.51
C TYR A 305 14.35 4.69 2.68
N GLN A 306 13.38 3.79 2.81
CA GLN A 306 12.10 3.84 2.12
C GLN A 306 10.94 3.56 3.09
N GLU A 307 9.90 4.38 3.01
CA GLU A 307 8.58 4.06 3.54
C GLU A 307 7.61 3.80 2.40
N THR A 308 6.84 2.73 2.50
CA THR A 308 5.71 2.46 1.60
C THR A 308 4.42 2.64 2.39
N LEU A 309 3.49 3.44 1.89
CA LEU A 309 2.24 3.81 2.58
C LEU A 309 1.04 3.31 1.77
N LEU A 310 0.16 2.56 2.43
CA LEU A 310 -1.11 2.08 1.89
C LEU A 310 -2.26 2.66 2.75
N PRO A 311 -3.13 3.53 2.22
CA PRO A 311 -4.25 4.06 2.97
C PRO A 311 -5.27 2.96 3.28
N LEU A 312 -5.78 2.93 4.50
CA LEU A 312 -6.73 1.92 4.99
C LEU A 312 -8.20 2.36 4.90
N THR A 313 -8.45 3.64 4.63
CA THR A 313 -9.79 4.24 4.66
C THR A 313 -10.48 4.27 3.29
N THR A 314 -9.94 3.62 2.26
CA THR A 314 -10.45 3.74 0.87
C THR A 314 -10.22 2.47 0.07
N ASN A 315 -11.15 2.13 -0.83
CA ASN A 315 -10.89 1.09 -1.83
C ASN A 315 -9.98 1.58 -2.96
N ASN A 316 -9.92 2.88 -3.18
CA ASN A 316 -9.20 3.54 -4.26
C ASN A 316 -7.73 3.80 -3.92
N ALA A 317 -7.11 2.88 -3.19
CA ALA A 317 -5.83 3.08 -2.54
C ALA A 317 -4.70 3.32 -3.55
N LEU A 318 -4.02 4.45 -3.40
CA LEU A 318 -2.77 4.74 -4.08
C LEU A 318 -1.62 4.30 -3.17
N ILE A 319 -0.66 3.54 -3.71
CA ILE A 319 0.55 3.20 -2.97
C ILE A 319 1.52 4.36 -3.10
N TYR A 320 1.87 4.95 -1.95
CA TYR A 320 2.89 5.99 -1.89
C TYR A 320 4.22 5.41 -1.44
N THR A 321 5.30 5.97 -1.96
CA THR A 321 6.66 5.72 -1.46
C THR A 321 7.30 7.03 -1.07
N PHE A 322 7.99 7.00 0.07
CA PHE A 322 8.69 8.13 0.64
C PHE A 322 10.13 7.75 0.93
N ASN A 323 11.05 8.25 0.11
CA ASN A 323 12.45 7.83 0.10
C ASN A 323 13.34 8.93 0.68
N TRP A 324 14.29 8.58 1.55
CA TRP A 324 15.27 9.49 2.15
C TRP A 324 16.65 8.86 2.21
N GLY A 325 17.68 9.69 2.42
CA GLY A 325 19.00 9.20 2.80
C GLY A 325 19.00 8.52 4.17
N LYS A 326 20.11 7.85 4.50
CA LYS A 326 20.33 7.18 5.79
C LYS A 326 20.95 8.10 6.86
N GLY A 327 21.39 9.30 6.48
CA GLY A 327 22.12 10.19 7.37
C GLY A 327 21.25 10.72 8.51
N MET A 328 21.91 11.15 9.59
CA MET A 328 21.22 11.80 10.72
C MET A 328 20.44 13.05 10.27
N GLN A 329 21.03 13.84 9.37
CA GLN A 329 20.38 15.00 8.76
C GLN A 329 19.12 14.60 7.97
N ASP A 330 19.17 13.52 7.18
CA ASP A 330 18.01 12.99 6.46
C ASP A 330 16.89 12.55 7.42
N ALA A 331 17.25 11.88 8.52
CA ALA A 331 16.27 11.43 9.51
C ALA A 331 15.57 12.60 10.20
N LEU A 332 16.31 13.67 10.55
CA LEU A 332 15.76 14.90 11.13
C LEU A 332 14.84 15.61 10.14
N SER A 333 15.32 15.85 8.91
CA SER A 333 14.56 16.50 7.84
C SER A 333 13.29 15.72 7.49
N ARG A 334 13.37 14.39 7.42
CA ARG A 334 12.21 13.52 7.23
C ARG A 334 11.18 13.71 8.32
N LYS A 335 11.60 13.67 9.58
CA LYS A 335 10.69 13.83 10.72
C LYS A 335 9.99 15.20 10.67
N GLU A 336 10.77 16.27 10.52
CA GLU A 336 10.25 17.64 10.51
C GLU A 336 9.34 17.91 9.30
N PHE A 337 9.66 17.37 8.13
CA PHE A 337 8.79 17.45 6.96
C PHE A 337 7.46 16.72 7.21
N ARG A 338 7.48 15.53 7.81
CA ARG A 338 6.23 14.81 8.10
C ARG A 338 5.36 15.56 9.08
N GLU A 339 5.95 16.05 10.17
CA GLU A 339 5.21 16.76 11.21
C GLU A 339 4.57 18.05 10.66
N SER A 340 5.28 18.77 9.79
CA SER A 340 4.81 20.02 9.17
C SER A 340 3.87 19.81 7.97
N PHE A 341 4.10 18.81 7.12
CA PHE A 341 3.34 18.62 5.88
C PHE A 341 2.26 17.55 6.01
N PHE A 342 2.61 16.36 6.50
CA PHE A 342 1.69 15.23 6.65
C PHE A 342 0.91 15.23 7.98
N GLY A 343 1.35 15.98 8.99
CA GLY A 343 0.61 16.12 10.25
C GLY A 343 -0.74 16.82 10.09
N VAL A 344 -0.89 17.64 9.04
CA VAL A 344 -2.06 18.53 8.83
C VAL A 344 -2.76 18.29 7.48
N VAL A 345 -2.45 17.19 6.80
CA VAL A 345 -2.96 16.91 5.46
C VAL A 345 -4.39 16.36 5.48
N ASP A 346 -5.21 16.78 4.53
CA ASP A 346 -6.51 16.20 4.22
C ASP A 346 -6.41 15.35 2.95
N TRP A 347 -6.95 14.13 2.98
CA TRP A 347 -6.91 13.18 1.88
C TRP A 347 -8.25 13.00 1.18
N TYR A 348 -8.22 12.76 -0.13
CA TYR A 348 -9.39 12.71 -1.02
C TYR A 348 -9.34 11.55 -2.02
N PHE A 349 -9.00 10.33 -1.58
CA PHE A 349 -8.74 9.19 -2.47
C PHE A 349 -9.94 8.79 -3.34
N ASP A 350 -11.15 8.89 -2.78
CA ASP A 350 -12.41 8.45 -3.38
C ASP A 350 -12.98 9.45 -4.38
N TYR A 351 -12.35 10.62 -4.53
CA TYR A 351 -12.89 11.70 -5.34
C TYR A 351 -12.01 12.07 -6.54
N SER A 352 -12.66 12.30 -7.69
CA SER A 352 -12.02 12.88 -8.88
C SER A 352 -12.18 14.40 -8.90
N ASP A 353 -11.18 15.06 -9.51
CA ASP A 353 -11.18 16.50 -9.82
C ASP A 353 -11.59 17.39 -8.64
N VAL A 354 -11.04 17.10 -7.47
CA VAL A 354 -11.28 17.83 -6.23
C VAL A 354 -10.81 19.28 -6.34
N PHE A 355 -9.67 19.48 -7.02
CA PHE A 355 -9.05 20.79 -7.18
C PHE A 355 -9.14 21.24 -8.64
N THR A 356 -9.67 22.43 -8.87
CA THR A 356 -9.75 23.01 -10.22
C THR A 356 -8.43 23.65 -10.62
N PHE A 357 -8.28 23.95 -11.90
CA PHE A 357 -7.15 24.75 -12.36
C PHE A 357 -7.25 26.17 -11.77
N PRO A 358 -6.17 26.74 -11.19
CA PRO A 358 -6.24 28.04 -10.55
C PRO A 358 -6.58 29.19 -11.52
N GLU A 359 -7.44 30.09 -11.06
CA GLU A 359 -7.89 31.25 -11.85
C GLU A 359 -6.80 32.32 -12.04
N THR A 360 -5.81 32.35 -11.17
CA THR A 360 -4.69 33.29 -11.17
C THR A 360 -3.35 32.57 -11.03
N ILE A 361 -2.23 33.25 -11.33
CA ILE A 361 -0.88 32.69 -11.17
C ILE A 361 -0.50 32.65 -9.69
N GLU A 362 -0.96 33.62 -8.92
CA GLU A 362 -0.70 33.80 -7.50
C GLU A 362 -1.27 32.64 -6.68
N ASP A 363 -2.42 32.11 -7.13
CA ASP A 363 -3.06 30.95 -6.55
C ASP A 363 -2.35 29.64 -6.91
N MET A 364 -1.50 29.63 -7.95
CA MET A 364 -0.75 28.44 -8.31
C MET A 364 0.26 28.03 -7.23
N LYS A 365 0.46 26.72 -7.14
CA LYS A 365 1.30 26.05 -6.14
C LYS A 365 2.12 24.98 -6.84
N PRO A 366 3.27 24.56 -6.28
CA PRO A 366 4.18 23.64 -6.98
C PRO A 366 3.51 22.34 -7.42
N LEU A 367 2.61 21.79 -6.60
CA LEU A 367 1.91 20.55 -6.91
C LEU A 367 0.96 20.65 -8.12
N HIS A 368 0.49 21.85 -8.49
CA HIS A 368 -0.28 22.06 -9.72
C HIS A 368 0.53 21.70 -10.97
N ILE A 369 1.87 21.84 -10.94
CA ILE A 369 2.72 21.40 -12.05
C ILE A 369 2.56 19.88 -12.24
N LEU A 370 2.49 19.10 -11.15
CA LEU A 370 2.34 17.64 -11.23
C LEU A 370 0.93 17.22 -11.67
N ASP A 371 -0.08 18.04 -11.37
CA ASP A 371 -1.47 17.77 -11.71
C ASP A 371 -1.82 18.11 -13.15
N PHE A 372 -1.31 19.24 -13.66
CA PHE A 372 -1.81 19.86 -14.89
C PHE A 372 -0.81 19.82 -16.06
N PHE A 373 0.50 19.71 -15.82
CA PHE A 373 1.48 19.74 -16.93
C PHE A 373 1.26 18.60 -17.93
N THR A 374 0.93 17.39 -17.47
CA THR A 374 0.70 16.27 -18.41
C THR A 374 -0.73 16.19 -18.96
N LYS A 375 -1.66 17.05 -18.54
CA LYS A 375 -3.07 17.03 -18.98
C LYS A 375 -3.24 17.53 -20.41
N ASN A 376 -4.17 16.98 -21.18
CA ASN A 376 -4.37 17.37 -22.60
C ASN A 376 -5.55 18.33 -22.79
N ASP A 377 -6.40 18.46 -21.78
CA ASP A 377 -7.67 19.17 -21.76
C ASP A 377 -7.57 20.64 -21.33
N LEU A 378 -6.37 21.15 -21.04
CA LEU A 378 -6.18 22.58 -20.72
C LEU A 378 -6.42 23.46 -21.95
N THR A 379 -7.18 24.54 -21.76
CA THR A 379 -7.34 25.62 -22.74
C THR A 379 -6.00 26.32 -22.98
N LYS A 380 -5.85 27.02 -24.12
CA LYS A 380 -4.61 27.76 -24.43
C LYS A 380 -4.24 28.76 -23.32
N LYS A 381 -5.22 29.50 -22.80
CA LYS A 381 -5.02 30.47 -21.71
C LYS A 381 -4.49 29.81 -20.43
N GLU A 382 -5.03 28.66 -20.05
CA GLU A 382 -4.55 27.90 -18.88
C GLU A 382 -3.14 27.37 -19.11
N ARG A 383 -2.83 26.89 -20.32
CA ARG A 383 -1.48 26.43 -20.67
C ARG A 383 -0.45 27.55 -20.59
N ASP A 384 -0.73 28.69 -21.22
CA ASP A 384 0.16 29.85 -21.22
C ASP A 384 0.43 30.31 -19.77
N ARG A 385 -0.60 30.33 -18.93
CA ARG A 385 -0.48 30.63 -17.50
C ARG A 385 0.37 29.61 -16.74
N LEU A 386 0.19 28.32 -17.02
CA LEU A 386 0.98 27.25 -16.40
C LEU A 386 2.46 27.36 -16.81
N GLU A 387 2.75 27.64 -18.08
CA GLU A 387 4.10 27.87 -18.60
C GLU A 387 4.78 29.05 -17.89
N GLU A 388 4.08 30.16 -17.75
CA GLU A 388 4.54 31.36 -17.05
C GLU A 388 4.83 31.07 -15.57
N TYR A 389 3.91 30.41 -14.87
CA TYR A 389 4.10 30.00 -13.48
C TYR A 389 5.32 29.08 -13.31
N ILE A 390 5.48 28.07 -14.17
CA ILE A 390 6.64 27.16 -14.13
C ILE A 390 7.93 27.97 -14.24
N TYR A 391 8.01 28.89 -15.20
CA TYR A 391 9.19 29.73 -15.37
C TYR A 391 9.48 30.55 -14.11
N HIS A 392 8.51 31.33 -13.61
CA HIS A 392 8.73 32.18 -12.43
C HIS A 392 9.06 31.39 -11.18
N TYR A 393 8.42 30.23 -10.98
CA TYR A 393 8.70 29.35 -9.87
C TYR A 393 10.16 28.89 -9.85
N TYR A 394 10.63 28.34 -10.97
CA TYR A 394 12.02 27.86 -11.07
C TYR A 394 13.04 29.00 -11.17
N PHE A 395 12.67 30.15 -11.74
CA PHE A 395 13.53 31.34 -11.73
C PHE A 395 13.80 31.80 -10.30
N LYS A 396 12.75 31.90 -9.47
CA LYS A 396 12.89 32.27 -8.05
C LYS A 396 13.77 31.27 -7.30
N LEU A 397 13.50 29.97 -7.42
CA LEU A 397 14.33 28.94 -6.77
C LEU A 397 15.78 28.98 -7.27
N GLY A 398 15.97 29.24 -8.56
CA GLY A 398 17.27 29.37 -9.19
C GLY A 398 18.08 30.52 -8.59
N ARG A 399 17.46 31.71 -8.51
CA ARG A 399 18.02 32.89 -7.85
C ARG A 399 18.41 32.60 -6.41
N ASP A 400 17.48 32.04 -5.64
CA ASP A 400 17.68 31.75 -4.22
C ASP A 400 18.82 30.73 -4.03
N SER A 401 18.94 29.73 -4.91
CA SER A 401 20.04 28.74 -4.85
C SER A 401 21.41 29.37 -5.11
N LEU A 402 21.50 30.33 -6.04
CA LEU A 402 22.76 31.01 -6.35
C LEU A 402 23.16 31.98 -5.24
N GLN A 403 22.22 32.75 -4.70
CA GLN A 403 22.47 33.66 -3.58
C GLN A 403 23.00 32.93 -2.34
N ARG A 404 22.55 31.69 -2.12
CA ARG A 404 23.00 30.84 -1.00
C ARG A 404 24.21 29.96 -1.32
N ASN A 405 24.73 29.99 -2.56
CA ASN A 405 25.73 29.05 -3.06
C ASN A 405 25.32 27.57 -2.87
N ASP A 406 24.03 27.26 -2.97
CA ASP A 406 23.48 25.91 -2.81
C ASP A 406 23.54 25.14 -4.14
N ASP A 407 24.70 24.52 -4.39
CA ASP A 407 24.95 23.72 -5.58
C ASP A 407 24.00 22.51 -5.69
N LYS A 408 23.57 21.93 -4.56
CA LYS A 408 22.71 20.75 -4.54
C LYS A 408 21.29 21.09 -4.98
N LEU A 409 20.70 22.14 -4.42
CA LEU A 409 19.41 22.66 -4.86
C LEU A 409 19.44 23.06 -6.34
N ARG A 410 20.50 23.74 -6.77
CA ARG A 410 20.67 24.14 -8.18
C ARG A 410 20.65 22.93 -9.11
N ASN A 411 21.34 21.85 -8.74
CA ASN A 411 21.36 20.62 -9.53
C ASN A 411 19.97 19.96 -9.62
N PHE A 412 19.18 19.98 -8.53
CA PHE A 412 17.80 19.51 -8.60
C PHE A 412 16.94 20.35 -9.53
N ILE A 413 17.07 21.68 -9.48
CA ILE A 413 16.34 22.60 -10.36
C ILE A 413 16.68 22.30 -11.83
N ILE A 414 17.97 22.19 -12.17
CA ILE A 414 18.42 21.85 -13.53
C ILE A 414 17.84 20.50 -13.99
N SER A 415 17.85 19.49 -13.12
CA SER A 415 17.30 18.17 -13.42
C SER A 415 15.78 18.22 -13.69
N SER A 416 15.03 18.94 -12.86
CA SER A 416 13.58 19.11 -13.02
C SER A 416 13.25 19.90 -14.30
N LEU A 417 13.96 20.99 -14.58
CA LEU A 417 13.81 21.76 -15.84
C LEU A 417 14.11 20.90 -17.08
N ASN A 418 15.15 20.07 -17.04
CA ASN A 418 15.45 19.14 -18.12
C ASN A 418 14.31 18.13 -18.34
N ARG A 419 13.74 17.57 -17.27
CA ARG A 419 12.62 16.62 -17.36
C ARG A 419 11.36 17.28 -17.91
N LEU A 420 11.04 18.49 -17.45
CA LEU A 420 9.94 19.30 -17.99
C LEU A 420 10.12 19.58 -19.48
N PHE A 421 11.32 20.01 -19.88
CA PHE A 421 11.66 20.26 -21.28
C PHE A 421 11.48 19.01 -22.15
N LEU A 422 11.96 17.85 -21.69
CA LEU A 422 11.82 16.59 -22.42
C LEU A 422 10.35 16.19 -22.59
N ILE A 423 9.53 16.32 -21.54
CA ILE A 423 8.10 16.02 -21.62
C ILE A 423 7.39 16.99 -22.56
N ALA A 424 7.69 18.29 -22.47
CA ALA A 424 7.11 19.28 -23.37
C ALA A 424 7.44 18.97 -24.82
N ARG A 425 8.69 18.60 -25.12
CA ARG A 425 9.13 18.22 -26.46
C ARG A 425 8.44 16.94 -26.96
N LEU A 426 8.28 15.94 -26.10
CA LEU A 426 7.54 14.70 -26.42
C LEU A 426 6.06 14.95 -26.72
N LYS A 427 5.47 15.95 -26.08
CA LYS A 427 4.09 16.36 -26.36
C LYS A 427 4.01 17.14 -27.67
N ASN A 428 4.92 18.10 -27.87
CA ASN A 428 5.03 18.87 -29.10
C ASN A 428 5.35 18.05 -30.36
N SER A 429 6.00 16.90 -30.22
CA SER A 429 6.21 15.99 -31.36
C SER A 429 4.92 15.35 -31.87
N LYS A 430 3.84 15.37 -31.09
CA LYS A 430 2.53 14.83 -31.47
C LYS A 430 1.56 15.95 -31.84
N GLU A 431 1.53 17.00 -31.03
CA GLU A 431 0.61 18.13 -31.15
C GLU A 431 1.36 19.38 -30.67
N ASN A 432 1.33 20.49 -31.41
CA ASN A 432 1.97 21.76 -31.00
C ASN A 432 1.30 22.35 -29.74
N TYR A 433 1.58 21.76 -28.59
CA TYR A 433 0.85 21.97 -27.34
C TYR A 433 1.44 23.10 -26.50
N TYR A 434 2.75 23.07 -26.29
CA TYR A 434 3.52 24.07 -25.55
C TYR A 434 4.10 25.14 -26.48
N SER A 435 4.23 26.37 -25.97
CA SER A 435 4.72 27.51 -26.75
C SER A 435 6.24 27.45 -26.99
N THR A 436 6.69 28.00 -28.13
CA THR A 436 8.13 28.20 -28.40
C THR A 436 8.78 29.10 -27.34
N ASN A 437 8.03 30.07 -26.81
CA ASN A 437 8.50 30.96 -25.75
C ASN A 437 8.86 30.16 -24.49
N PHE A 438 8.02 29.21 -24.06
CA PHE A 438 8.31 28.35 -22.93
C PHE A 438 9.62 27.57 -23.10
N PHE A 439 9.86 26.99 -24.28
CA PHE A 439 11.12 26.30 -24.57
C PHE A 439 12.34 27.22 -24.46
N ASN A 440 12.22 28.45 -24.96
CA ASN A 440 13.28 29.46 -24.88
C ASN A 440 13.56 29.87 -23.43
N LEU A 441 12.51 30.15 -22.64
CA LEU A 441 12.61 30.52 -21.24
C LEU A 441 13.23 29.41 -20.38
N VAL A 442 12.76 28.17 -20.51
CA VAL A 442 13.30 27.01 -19.77
C VAL A 442 14.76 26.75 -20.15
N THR A 443 15.09 26.85 -21.44
CA THR A 443 16.47 26.64 -21.92
C THR A 443 17.41 27.75 -21.44
N GLY A 444 16.95 29.01 -21.50
CA GLY A 444 17.67 30.17 -20.99
C GLY A 444 17.96 30.04 -19.50
N LEU A 445 16.91 29.82 -18.70
CA LEU A 445 17.04 29.62 -17.25
C LEU A 445 18.01 28.49 -16.91
N LYS A 446 17.90 27.35 -17.59
CA LYS A 446 18.81 26.22 -17.39
C LYS A 446 20.27 26.60 -17.67
N LYS A 447 20.54 27.23 -18.82
CA LYS A 447 21.91 27.66 -19.19
C LYS A 447 22.47 28.65 -18.17
N SER A 448 21.66 29.61 -17.73
CA SER A 448 22.04 30.59 -16.72
C SER A 448 22.39 29.94 -15.37
N LEU A 449 21.64 28.91 -14.95
CA LEU A 449 21.96 28.14 -13.75
C LEU A 449 23.25 27.32 -13.90
N MET A 450 23.46 26.67 -15.04
CA MET A 450 24.69 25.92 -15.31
C MET A 450 25.93 26.83 -15.29
N ASN A 451 25.80 28.05 -15.84
CA ASN A 451 26.88 29.02 -15.92
C ASN A 451 27.01 29.91 -14.68
N LYS A 452 26.17 29.73 -13.65
CA LYS A 452 26.07 30.60 -12.46
C LYS A 452 26.00 32.10 -12.83
N SER A 453 25.20 32.45 -13.85
CA SER A 453 25.14 33.81 -14.39
C SER A 453 24.34 34.75 -13.49
N ASN A 454 25.01 35.58 -12.68
CA ASN A 454 24.37 36.57 -11.82
C ASN A 454 23.57 37.63 -12.62
N GLN A 455 24.08 38.03 -13.78
CA GLN A 455 23.42 39.00 -14.66
C GLN A 455 22.01 38.56 -15.07
N TYR A 456 21.78 37.26 -15.30
CA TYR A 456 20.45 36.76 -15.66
C TYR A 456 19.43 36.91 -14.52
N PHE A 457 19.89 36.88 -13.26
CA PHE A 457 19.04 36.91 -12.08
C PHE A 457 18.97 38.28 -11.38
N ASN A 458 19.73 39.27 -11.88
CA ASN A 458 19.78 40.64 -11.39
C ASN A 458 20.07 40.75 -9.88
N PHE A 459 21.15 40.13 -9.40
CA PHE A 459 21.66 40.33 -8.04
C PHE A 459 23.18 40.24 -7.97
#